data_AF-S4RSK1-F1
#
_entry.id   AF-S4RSK1-F1
#
_cell.length_a   1.000
_cell.length_b   1.000
_cell.length_c   1.000
_cell.angle_alpha   90.00
_cell.angle_beta   90.00
_cell.angle_gamma   90.00
#
_symmetry.space_group_name_H-M   'P 1'
#
loop_
_entity.id
_entity.type
_entity.pdbx_description
1 polymer ?
#
loop_
_entity_poly.entity_id
_entity_poly.type
_entity_poly.pdbx_seq_one_letter_code
_entity_poly.pdbx_strand_id
1 'polypeptide(L)'
;KSSAYIWVLIACLLVSMFYFYIIVFKKCTYGPSYWCRDLGSATECSAVQHCAQTVWNKPTANNQLCDTCKEVVTVVRDMMLGSATEAQLKAYLESACSMMSDPGLISECRKLVDNYLDNVLDMLKHQMQDPSVVCTALTVCKTQQSVNEHRISTNDIPVPEVPILEMLEEKLKVCVGCCTRYWGAPRSKVAIERGTATCVHDCVAFLKDVQDLIKKNRSYADALIDAVSKQCDMLGPDMSDVCKQYVSAYADQIVQMFMGSSPEVLCSGVGICSKAKHSPLLSLTPA
;
A
#
# COMPACT_ATOMS: atom_id res chain seq x y z
N LYS A 1 8.96 21.16 41.34
CA LYS A 1 8.86 21.40 39.88
C LYS A 1 9.11 20.13 39.04
N SER A 2 10.02 19.22 39.41
CA SER A 2 10.24 17.97 38.66
C SER A 2 9.06 16.99 38.61
N SER A 3 8.27 16.86 39.68
CA SER A 3 7.15 15.90 39.73
C SER A 3 6.07 16.17 38.67
N ALA A 4 5.72 17.44 38.44
CA ALA A 4 4.72 17.82 37.43
C ALA A 4 5.18 17.50 35.99
N TYR A 5 6.49 17.62 35.70
CA TYR A 5 7.04 17.32 34.39
C TYR A 5 6.96 15.81 34.08
N ILE A 6 7.17 14.97 35.08
CA ILE A 6 7.07 13.51 34.96
C ILE A 6 5.62 13.09 34.61
N TRP A 7 4.62 13.66 35.28
CA TRP A 7 3.22 13.36 35.00
C TRP A 7 2.76 13.82 33.61
N VAL A 8 3.27 14.97 33.12
CA VAL A 8 2.99 15.44 31.76
C VAL A 8 3.62 14.51 30.72
N LEU A 9 4.85 14.05 30.94
CA LEU A 9 5.50 13.09 30.04
C LEU A 9 4.76 11.75 30.00
N ILE A 10 4.34 11.23 31.15
CA ILE A 10 3.57 9.98 31.23
C ILE A 10 2.24 10.13 30.49
N ALA A 11 1.53 11.25 30.70
CA ALA A 11 0.27 11.51 30.00
C ALA A 11 0.46 11.63 28.48
N CYS A 12 1.53 12.31 28.01
CA CYS A 12 1.86 12.39 26.60
C CYS A 12 2.18 11.02 25.98
N LEU A 13 2.95 10.18 26.69
CA LEU A 13 3.27 8.83 26.23
C LEU A 13 2.01 7.95 26.13
N LEU A 14 1.13 8.00 27.13
CA LEU A 14 -0.14 7.25 27.12
C LEU A 14 -1.07 7.70 25.99
N VAL A 15 -1.18 9.02 25.75
CA VAL A 15 -1.98 9.55 24.63
C VAL A 15 -1.39 9.14 23.29
N SER A 16 -0.07 9.17 23.13
CA SER A 16 0.59 8.74 21.88
C SER A 16 0.40 7.24 21.59
N MET A 17 0.50 6.39 22.62
CA MET A 17 0.22 4.95 22.52
C MET A 17 -1.26 4.67 22.19
N PHE A 18 -2.19 5.39 22.82
CA PHE A 18 -3.61 5.26 22.54
C PHE A 18 -3.97 5.72 21.11
N TYR A 19 -3.36 6.80 20.63
CA TYR A 19 -3.59 7.30 19.28
C TYR A 19 -3.02 6.36 18.21
N PHE A 20 -1.83 5.79 18.45
CA PHE A 20 -1.23 4.75 17.60
C PHE A 20 -2.13 3.51 17.53
N TYR A 21 -2.63 3.04 18.68
CA TYR A 21 -3.57 1.94 18.77
C TYR A 21 -4.84 2.18 17.92
N ILE A 22 -5.45 3.36 18.01
CA ILE A 22 -6.67 3.72 17.24
C ILE A 22 -6.42 3.73 15.73
N ILE A 23 -5.28 4.27 15.25
CA ILE A 23 -4.98 4.36 13.81
C ILE A 23 -4.72 2.98 13.21
N VAL A 24 -3.94 2.14 13.90
CA VAL A 24 -3.62 0.79 13.45
C VAL A 24 -4.90 -0.07 13.42
N PHE A 25 -5.75 0.00 14.44
CA PHE A 25 -7.05 -0.70 14.42
C PHE A 25 -7.99 -0.23 13.32
N LYS A 26 -7.91 1.04 12.88
CA LYS A 26 -8.85 1.61 11.90
C LYS A 26 -8.75 1.00 10.50
N LYS A 27 -7.58 0.49 10.11
CA LYS A 27 -7.36 -0.14 8.81
C LYS A 27 -7.64 -1.65 8.86
N CYS A 28 -7.31 -2.29 9.98
CA CYS A 28 -7.57 -3.72 10.16
C CYS A 28 -9.07 -4.07 10.28
N THR A 29 -9.95 -3.09 10.57
CA THR A 29 -11.41 -3.27 10.54
C THR A 29 -12.00 -3.31 9.12
N TYR A 30 -11.21 -3.05 8.07
CA TYR A 30 -11.68 -3.15 6.68
C TYR A 30 -11.91 -4.61 6.22
N GLY A 31 -11.49 -5.59 7.03
CA GLY A 31 -11.78 -7.00 6.81
C GLY A 31 -10.83 -7.70 5.83
N PRO A 32 -11.08 -9.00 5.52
CA PRO A 32 -10.20 -9.94 4.76
C PRO A 32 -9.54 -9.38 3.51
N SER A 33 -10.27 -8.57 2.75
CA SER A 33 -9.74 -7.95 1.53
C SER A 33 -8.58 -6.98 1.78
N TYR A 34 -8.50 -6.32 2.95
CA TYR A 34 -7.42 -5.41 3.29
C TYR A 34 -6.21 -6.15 3.87
N TRP A 35 -6.38 -6.77 5.04
CA TRP A 35 -5.30 -7.46 5.76
C TRP A 35 -4.78 -8.72 5.05
N CYS A 36 -5.49 -9.34 4.09
CA CYS A 36 -4.95 -10.44 3.28
C CYS A 36 -4.51 -10.04 1.87
N ARG A 37 -4.41 -8.74 1.59
CA ARG A 37 -3.93 -8.27 0.28
C ARG A 37 -2.46 -8.60 0.04
N ASP A 38 -1.63 -8.42 1.06
CA ASP A 38 -0.18 -8.54 1.01
C ASP A 38 0.38 -8.87 2.40
N LEU A 39 1.63 -9.37 2.45
CA LEU A 39 2.29 -9.76 3.70
C LEU A 39 2.44 -8.59 4.68
N GLY A 40 2.64 -7.36 4.19
CA GLY A 40 2.81 -6.17 5.03
C GLY A 40 1.54 -5.86 5.81
N SER A 41 0.41 -5.72 5.09
CA SER A 41 -0.91 -5.48 5.67
C SER A 41 -1.33 -6.60 6.63
N ALA A 42 -1.00 -7.85 6.29
CA ALA A 42 -1.26 -8.99 7.16
C ALA A 42 -0.45 -8.95 8.45
N THR A 43 0.80 -8.52 8.38
CA THR A 43 1.69 -8.41 9.54
C THR A 43 1.23 -7.28 10.47
N GLU A 44 0.90 -6.11 9.91
CA GLU A 44 0.36 -4.98 10.68
C GLU A 44 -0.93 -5.33 11.43
N CYS A 45 -1.78 -6.18 10.83
CA CYS A 45 -3.04 -6.59 11.41
C CYS A 45 -2.99 -7.93 12.15
N SER A 46 -1.81 -8.53 12.34
CA SER A 46 -1.66 -9.86 12.95
C SER A 46 -2.53 -10.95 12.28
N ALA A 47 -2.69 -10.85 10.97
CA ALA A 47 -3.56 -11.66 10.12
C ALA A 47 -2.84 -12.82 9.40
N VAL A 48 -1.50 -12.82 9.42
CA VAL A 48 -0.67 -13.64 8.51
C VAL A 48 -1.12 -15.10 8.48
N GLN A 49 -1.32 -15.70 9.65
CA GLN A 49 -1.74 -17.10 9.74
C GLN A 49 -3.13 -17.33 9.13
N HIS A 50 -4.07 -16.43 9.36
CA HIS A 50 -5.39 -16.51 8.75
C HIS A 50 -5.30 -16.41 7.22
N CYS A 51 -4.57 -15.40 6.71
CA CYS A 51 -4.43 -15.17 5.28
C CYS A 51 -3.73 -16.32 4.56
N ALA A 52 -2.67 -16.88 5.16
CA ALA A 52 -1.97 -18.04 4.64
C ALA A 52 -2.89 -19.26 4.50
N GLN A 53 -3.77 -19.49 5.48
CA GLN A 53 -4.62 -20.68 5.54
C GLN A 53 -5.93 -20.56 4.77
N THR A 54 -6.42 -19.35 4.47
CA THR A 54 -7.77 -19.17 3.91
C THR A 54 -7.81 -18.45 2.57
N VAL A 55 -6.80 -17.63 2.27
CA VAL A 55 -6.75 -16.76 1.08
C VAL A 55 -5.59 -17.14 0.15
N TRP A 56 -4.36 -17.16 0.67
CA TRP A 56 -3.16 -17.32 -0.17
C TRP A 56 -2.89 -18.77 -0.62
N ASN A 57 -3.51 -19.75 0.04
CA ASN A 57 -3.42 -21.16 -0.35
C ASN A 57 -4.31 -21.54 -1.55
N LYS A 58 -4.99 -20.55 -2.17
CA LYS A 58 -5.86 -20.75 -3.34
C LYS A 58 -5.40 -19.87 -4.52
N PRO A 59 -4.20 -20.09 -5.08
CA PRO A 59 -3.76 -19.37 -6.28
C PRO A 59 -4.68 -19.72 -7.46
N THR A 60 -5.07 -18.72 -8.26
CA THR A 60 -6.09 -18.92 -9.33
C THR A 60 -5.62 -18.49 -10.71
N ALA A 61 -4.57 -17.67 -10.81
CA ALA A 61 -3.93 -17.37 -12.08
C ALA A 61 -2.40 -17.37 -11.93
N ASN A 62 -1.74 -18.01 -12.90
CA ASN A 62 -0.30 -18.22 -12.94
C ASN A 62 0.27 -17.42 -14.12
N ASN A 63 1.25 -16.55 -13.86
CA ASN A 63 2.09 -15.94 -14.87
C ASN A 63 3.52 -16.49 -14.70
N GLN A 64 4.38 -16.28 -15.70
CA GLN A 64 5.77 -16.79 -15.65
C GLN A 64 6.52 -16.30 -14.39
N LEU A 65 6.27 -15.07 -13.94
CA LEU A 65 6.86 -14.51 -12.71
C LEU A 65 6.44 -15.27 -11.44
N CYS A 66 5.18 -15.71 -11.38
CA CYS A 66 4.68 -16.52 -10.27
C CYS A 66 5.35 -17.90 -10.25
N ASP A 67 5.61 -18.51 -11.40
CA ASP A 67 6.37 -19.76 -11.49
C ASP A 67 7.83 -19.58 -11.06
N THR A 68 8.52 -18.55 -11.58
CA THR A 68 9.87 -18.21 -11.15
C THR A 68 9.93 -17.95 -9.64
N CYS A 69 8.96 -17.23 -9.08
CA CYS A 69 8.92 -17.01 -7.63
C CYS A 69 8.82 -18.33 -6.86
N LYS A 70 7.94 -19.24 -7.27
CA LYS A 70 7.76 -20.54 -6.59
C LYS A 70 9.04 -21.39 -6.64
N GLU A 71 9.76 -21.35 -7.76
CA GLU A 71 11.05 -22.01 -7.90
C GLU A 71 12.09 -21.40 -6.95
N VAL A 72 12.21 -20.07 -6.92
CA VAL A 72 13.14 -19.38 -6.02
C VAL A 72 12.83 -19.70 -4.56
N VAL A 73 11.56 -19.64 -4.15
CA VAL A 73 11.14 -19.97 -2.79
C VAL A 73 11.47 -21.44 -2.44
N THR A 74 11.29 -22.35 -3.40
CA THR A 74 11.65 -23.77 -3.23
C THR A 74 13.15 -23.93 -3.02
N VAL A 75 13.98 -23.30 -3.86
CA VAL A 75 15.43 -23.35 -3.75
C VAL A 75 15.91 -22.76 -2.42
N VAL A 76 15.37 -21.60 -2.03
CA VAL A 76 15.72 -20.96 -0.74
C VAL A 76 15.34 -21.86 0.43
N ARG A 77 14.13 -22.45 0.43
CA ARG A 77 13.71 -23.40 1.47
C ARG A 77 14.67 -24.58 1.55
N ASP A 78 15.01 -25.19 0.42
CA ASP A 78 15.84 -26.39 0.40
C ASP A 78 17.30 -26.08 0.78
N MET A 79 17.81 -24.89 0.46
CA MET A 79 19.12 -24.43 0.93
C MET A 79 19.12 -24.15 2.44
N MET A 80 18.07 -23.50 2.97
CA MET A 80 18.02 -23.11 4.38
C MET A 80 17.62 -24.25 5.31
N LEU A 81 16.78 -25.17 4.84
CA LEU A 81 16.13 -26.20 5.64
C LEU A 81 16.28 -27.60 5.03
N GLY A 82 17.19 -27.78 4.07
CA GLY A 82 17.53 -29.08 3.52
C GLY A 82 18.25 -29.95 4.55
N SER A 83 18.14 -31.27 4.40
CA SER A 83 18.70 -32.26 5.35
C SER A 83 20.19 -32.06 5.64
N ALA A 84 20.97 -31.60 4.65
CA ALA A 84 22.37 -31.25 4.84
C ALA A 84 22.57 -30.08 5.82
N THR A 85 21.75 -29.03 5.71
CA THR A 85 21.78 -27.84 6.58
C THR A 85 21.29 -28.18 7.99
N GLU A 86 20.28 -29.05 8.12
CA GLU A 86 19.79 -29.52 9.42
C GLU A 86 20.84 -30.31 10.18
N ALA A 87 21.55 -31.23 9.49
CA ALA A 87 22.64 -31.98 10.09
C ALA A 87 23.79 -31.07 10.55
N GLN A 88 24.14 -30.06 9.76
CA GLN A 88 25.16 -29.07 10.14
C GLN A 88 24.72 -28.24 11.35
N LEU A 89 23.47 -27.79 11.39
CA LEU A 89 22.92 -27.03 12.50
C LEU A 89 22.89 -27.86 13.79
N LYS A 90 22.48 -29.13 13.70
CA LYS A 90 22.51 -30.07 14.83
C LYS A 90 23.93 -30.24 15.38
N ALA A 91 24.89 -30.51 14.50
CA ALA A 91 26.29 -30.67 14.89
C ALA A 91 26.85 -29.39 15.56
N TYR A 92 26.47 -28.21 15.06
CA TYR A 92 26.85 -26.95 15.67
C TYR A 92 26.26 -26.77 17.07
N LEU A 93 24.96 -27.07 17.26
CA LEU A 93 24.30 -27.00 18.56
C LEU A 93 24.86 -28.03 19.56
N GLU A 94 25.18 -29.25 19.11
CA GLU A 94 25.84 -30.25 19.95
C GLU A 94 27.27 -29.83 20.34
N SER A 95 28.01 -29.22 19.41
CA SER A 95 29.31 -28.63 19.71
C SER A 95 29.19 -27.52 20.74
N ALA A 96 28.18 -26.65 20.63
CA ALA A 96 27.91 -25.61 21.62
C ALA A 96 27.58 -26.21 23.00
N CYS A 97 26.80 -27.30 23.07
CA CYS A 97 26.56 -28.01 24.33
C CYS A 97 27.87 -28.53 24.97
N SER A 98 28.86 -28.94 24.17
CA SER A 98 30.15 -29.43 24.68
C SER A 98 31.06 -28.34 25.27
N MET A 99 30.75 -27.06 25.03
CA MET A 99 31.50 -25.93 25.59
C MET A 99 31.12 -25.63 27.05
N MET A 100 30.07 -26.26 27.57
CA MET A 100 29.65 -26.09 28.97
C MET A 100 30.56 -26.88 29.91
N SER A 101 30.77 -26.36 31.12
CA SER A 101 31.67 -26.99 32.11
C SER A 101 30.97 -27.97 33.06
N ASP A 102 29.65 -27.89 33.19
CA ASP A 102 28.87 -28.74 34.10
C ASP A 102 28.31 -29.98 33.37
N PRO A 103 28.63 -31.21 33.80
CA PRO A 103 28.17 -32.44 33.15
C PRO A 103 26.64 -32.58 33.10
N GLY A 104 25.94 -32.07 34.12
CA GLY A 104 24.48 -32.05 34.16
C GLY A 104 23.91 -31.18 33.05
N LEU A 105 24.42 -29.95 32.91
CA LEU A 105 24.03 -29.00 31.86
C LEU A 105 24.37 -29.51 30.45
N ILE A 106 25.53 -30.15 30.25
CA ILE A 106 25.87 -30.77 28.96
C ILE A 106 24.82 -31.81 28.57
N SER A 107 24.43 -32.67 29.51
CA SER A 107 23.45 -33.74 29.25
C SER A 107 22.05 -33.18 28.95
N GLU A 108 21.64 -32.15 29.68
CA GLU A 108 20.34 -31.51 29.47
C GLU A 108 20.31 -30.72 28.16
N CYS A 109 21.38 -30.00 27.83
CA CYS A 109 21.53 -29.29 26.56
C CYS A 109 21.38 -30.25 25.36
N ARG A 110 22.09 -31.38 25.38
CA ARG A 110 22.00 -32.38 24.30
C ARG A 110 20.58 -32.95 24.16
N LYS A 111 19.92 -33.27 25.28
CA LYS A 111 18.51 -33.69 25.26
C LYS A 111 17.60 -32.63 24.64
N LEU A 112 17.82 -31.34 24.93
CA LEU A 112 17.02 -30.27 24.32
C LEU A 112 17.24 -30.21 22.81
N VAL A 113 18.49 -30.29 22.35
CA VAL A 113 18.82 -30.32 20.93
C VAL A 113 18.17 -31.53 20.26
N ASP A 114 18.33 -32.73 20.82
CA ASP A 114 17.77 -33.97 20.26
C ASP A 114 16.24 -33.99 20.24
N ASN A 115 15.58 -33.45 21.26
CA ASN A 115 14.13 -33.55 21.40
C ASN A 115 13.37 -32.44 20.65
N TYR A 116 13.97 -31.27 20.48
CA TYR A 116 13.25 -30.09 19.98
C TYR A 116 13.74 -29.59 18.63
N LEU A 117 14.98 -29.84 18.23
CA LEU A 117 15.54 -29.28 16.99
C LEU A 117 14.72 -29.70 15.76
N ASP A 118 14.41 -30.99 15.63
CA ASP A 118 13.65 -31.50 14.48
C ASP A 118 12.24 -30.89 14.43
N ASN A 119 11.59 -30.72 15.58
CA ASN A 119 10.28 -30.07 15.66
C ASN A 119 10.34 -28.59 15.26
N VAL A 120 11.39 -27.86 15.69
CA VAL A 120 11.59 -26.45 15.32
C VAL A 120 11.85 -26.32 13.82
N LEU A 121 12.66 -27.20 13.25
CA LEU A 121 12.95 -27.21 11.82
C LEU A 121 11.72 -27.61 10.99
N ASP A 122 10.92 -28.57 11.46
CA ASP A 122 9.67 -28.95 10.81
C ASP A 122 8.65 -27.79 10.82
N MET A 123 8.55 -27.06 11.94
CA MET A 123 7.75 -25.85 12.01
C MET A 123 8.21 -24.81 10.97
N LEU A 124 9.51 -24.58 10.85
CA LEU A 124 10.07 -23.64 9.86
C LEU A 124 9.82 -24.09 8.42
N LYS A 125 9.96 -25.40 8.15
CA LYS A 125 9.63 -26.01 6.86
C LYS A 125 8.16 -25.83 6.51
N HIS A 126 7.27 -26.06 7.48
CA HIS A 126 5.83 -25.90 7.29
C HIS A 126 5.44 -24.47 6.90
N GLN A 127 6.09 -23.44 7.46
CA GLN A 127 5.81 -22.04 7.10
C GLN A 127 6.15 -21.71 5.64
N MET A 128 7.06 -22.45 5.01
CA MET A 128 7.51 -22.26 3.62
C MET A 128 7.15 -23.45 2.72
N GLN A 129 6.27 -24.34 3.18
CA GLN A 129 5.98 -25.60 2.51
C GLN A 129 5.28 -25.39 1.18
N ASP A 130 4.36 -24.43 1.10
CA ASP A 130 3.67 -24.05 -0.13
C ASP A 130 4.27 -22.74 -0.70
N PRO A 131 5.11 -22.84 -1.74
CA PRO A 131 5.68 -21.66 -2.40
C PRO A 131 4.61 -20.73 -2.97
N SER A 132 3.42 -21.26 -3.30
CA SER A 132 2.32 -20.46 -3.81
C SER A 132 1.78 -19.51 -2.75
N VAL A 133 1.70 -19.94 -1.49
CA VAL A 133 1.27 -19.08 -0.37
C VAL A 133 2.25 -17.93 -0.20
N VAL A 134 3.56 -18.23 -0.20
CA VAL A 134 4.62 -17.22 -0.08
C VAL A 134 4.58 -16.22 -1.24
N CYS A 135 4.55 -16.72 -2.47
CA CYS A 135 4.54 -15.87 -3.66
C CYS A 135 3.24 -15.07 -3.83
N THR A 136 2.14 -15.55 -3.26
CA THR A 136 0.87 -14.81 -3.21
C THR A 136 0.90 -13.73 -2.13
N ALA A 137 1.45 -14.02 -0.95
CA ALA A 137 1.65 -13.02 0.10
C ALA A 137 2.58 -11.87 -0.37
N LEU A 138 3.54 -12.19 -1.25
CA LEU A 138 4.42 -11.24 -1.94
C LEU A 138 3.77 -10.57 -3.17
N THR A 139 2.50 -10.85 -3.46
CA THR A 139 1.72 -10.31 -4.58
C THR A 139 2.22 -10.68 -5.98
N VAL A 140 3.20 -11.58 -6.09
CA VAL A 140 3.71 -12.10 -7.38
C VAL A 140 2.69 -13.04 -8.03
N CYS A 141 2.09 -13.91 -7.20
CA CYS A 141 1.03 -14.82 -7.61
C CYS A 141 -0.35 -14.23 -7.33
N LYS A 142 -1.31 -14.48 -8.24
CA LYS A 142 -2.68 -13.97 -8.14
C LYS A 142 -3.62 -14.97 -7.45
N THR A 143 -4.42 -14.49 -6.49
CA THR A 143 -5.58 -15.22 -5.93
C THR A 143 -6.86 -14.94 -6.72
N GLN A 144 -7.90 -15.73 -6.46
CA GLN A 144 -9.24 -15.57 -7.06
C GLN A 144 -9.84 -14.18 -6.83
N GLN A 145 -9.42 -13.47 -5.77
CA GLN A 145 -9.80 -12.08 -5.50
C GLN A 145 -9.15 -11.06 -6.46
N SER A 146 -8.07 -11.43 -7.16
CA SER A 146 -7.32 -10.56 -8.09
C SER A 146 -7.50 -10.90 -9.58
N VAL A 147 -8.17 -12.02 -9.90
CA VAL A 147 -8.37 -12.48 -11.29
C VAL A 147 -9.44 -11.68 -12.03
N ASN A 148 -10.29 -10.93 -11.33
CA ASN A 148 -11.34 -10.13 -11.98
C ASN A 148 -10.83 -8.87 -12.69
N GLU A 149 -9.53 -8.53 -12.66
CA GLU A 149 -9.12 -7.16 -13.01
C GLU A 149 -8.14 -6.97 -14.18
N HIS A 150 -7.38 -7.94 -14.75
CA HIS A 150 -6.49 -7.63 -15.91
C HIS A 150 -6.10 -8.83 -16.80
N ARG A 151 -6.53 -8.81 -18.07
CA ARG A 151 -5.81 -9.33 -19.26
C ARG A 151 -5.41 -8.06 -20.06
N ILE A 152 -4.14 -7.77 -20.33
CA ILE A 152 -3.47 -7.87 -21.65
C ILE A 152 -1.99 -7.46 -21.50
N SER A 153 -1.14 -8.07 -22.34
CA SER A 153 0.34 -8.02 -22.43
C SER A 153 0.86 -6.80 -23.20
N THR A 154 2.00 -6.25 -22.79
CA THR A 154 2.74 -5.13 -23.41
C THR A 154 3.63 -5.56 -24.57
N ASN A 155 3.81 -4.70 -25.58
CA ASN A 155 4.98 -4.65 -26.47
C ASN A 155 5.32 -3.19 -26.80
N ASP A 156 6.62 -2.90 -26.75
CA ASP A 156 7.33 -1.60 -26.72
C ASP A 156 7.22 -0.71 -27.96
N ILE A 157 7.27 0.64 -27.79
CA ILE A 157 8.06 1.62 -28.61
C ILE A 157 8.41 2.89 -27.78
N PRO A 158 9.62 3.51 -27.89
CA PRO A 158 10.04 4.74 -27.18
C PRO A 158 9.67 6.06 -27.90
N VAL A 159 9.52 7.17 -27.16
CA VAL A 159 9.17 8.52 -27.68
C VAL A 159 10.25 9.57 -27.34
N PRO A 160 10.56 10.56 -28.22
CA PRO A 160 11.47 11.69 -27.94
C PRO A 160 10.77 12.94 -27.38
N GLU A 161 11.51 13.72 -26.57
CA GLU A 161 11.09 14.88 -25.77
C GLU A 161 10.90 16.21 -26.53
N VAL A 162 9.85 17.00 -26.20
CA VAL A 162 9.82 18.49 -26.32
C VAL A 162 8.87 19.10 -25.24
N PRO A 163 9.16 20.29 -24.63
CA PRO A 163 8.65 20.69 -23.32
C PRO A 163 7.50 21.73 -23.33
N ILE A 164 6.47 21.51 -22.49
CA ILE A 164 5.25 22.35 -22.34
C ILE A 164 5.20 22.98 -20.92
N LEU A 165 6.33 23.42 -20.37
CA LEU A 165 6.38 23.88 -18.96
C LEU A 165 6.00 25.35 -18.75
N GLU A 166 6.03 26.21 -19.79
CA GLU A 166 5.84 27.66 -19.60
C GLU A 166 4.37 28.11 -19.45
N MET A 167 3.38 27.26 -19.76
CA MET A 167 1.97 27.70 -19.77
C MET A 167 1.23 27.44 -18.45
N LEU A 168 1.83 26.72 -17.49
CA LEU A 168 1.10 26.14 -16.35
C LEU A 168 1.07 27.04 -15.09
N GLU A 169 1.97 28.02 -14.96
CA GLU A 169 2.21 28.68 -13.66
C GLU A 169 1.16 29.74 -13.29
N GLU A 170 0.50 30.37 -14.28
CA GLU A 170 -0.43 31.49 -14.01
C GLU A 170 -1.82 31.02 -13.53
N LYS A 171 -2.26 29.81 -13.90
CA LYS A 171 -3.61 29.31 -13.55
C LYS A 171 -3.65 28.44 -12.30
N LEU A 172 -2.50 27.97 -11.82
CA LEU A 172 -2.39 27.10 -10.64
C LEU A 172 -2.51 27.85 -9.29
N LYS A 173 -2.44 29.19 -9.28
CA LYS A 173 -2.61 30.02 -8.07
C LYS A 173 -3.95 29.81 -7.35
N VAL A 174 -4.98 29.33 -8.04
CA VAL A 174 -6.30 29.08 -7.46
C VAL A 174 -6.32 27.81 -6.59
N CYS A 175 -5.50 26.80 -6.91
CA CYS A 175 -5.50 25.52 -6.20
C CYS A 175 -4.58 25.51 -4.96
N VAL A 176 -3.49 26.29 -4.99
CA VAL A 176 -2.58 26.45 -3.85
C VAL A 176 -3.25 27.18 -2.68
N GLY A 177 -4.17 28.12 -2.95
CA GLY A 177 -4.91 28.84 -1.90
C GLY A 177 -5.83 27.95 -1.06
N CYS A 178 -6.31 26.84 -1.63
CA CYS A 178 -7.14 25.88 -0.90
C CYS A 178 -6.30 24.95 -0.01
N CYS A 179 -5.09 24.57 -0.46
CA CYS A 179 -4.18 23.69 0.29
C CYS A 179 -3.38 24.44 1.37
N THR A 180 -2.92 25.67 1.12
CA THR A 180 -2.17 26.47 2.12
C THR A 180 -3.02 26.89 3.31
N ARG A 181 -4.35 26.99 3.16
CA ARG A 181 -5.25 27.27 4.29
C ARG A 181 -5.49 26.06 5.20
N TYR A 182 -5.26 24.84 4.70
CA TYR A 182 -5.54 23.61 5.43
C TYR A 182 -4.36 23.11 6.27
N TRP A 183 -3.11 23.50 5.94
CA TRP A 183 -1.92 22.90 6.56
C TRP A 183 -0.99 23.87 7.31
N GLY A 184 -1.38 25.12 7.60
CA GLY A 184 -0.42 26.10 8.11
C GLY A 184 -0.82 27.14 9.17
N ALA A 185 -2.05 27.16 9.72
CA ALA A 185 -2.44 28.22 10.67
C ALA A 185 -2.93 27.69 12.04
N PRO A 186 -2.52 28.32 13.16
CA PRO A 186 -2.97 27.95 14.49
C PRO A 186 -4.48 28.15 14.62
N ARG A 187 -5.11 27.18 15.28
CA ARG A 187 -6.55 27.01 15.46
C ARG A 187 -7.14 28.11 16.37
N SER A 188 -7.31 29.33 15.87
CA SER A 188 -8.20 30.30 16.50
C SER A 188 -8.78 31.30 15.51
N LYS A 189 -10.12 31.27 15.41
CA LYS A 189 -11.01 32.28 14.82
C LYS A 189 -10.99 32.43 13.29
N VAL A 190 -11.34 31.35 12.59
CA VAL A 190 -12.16 31.50 11.37
C VAL A 190 -13.35 30.57 11.51
N ALA A 191 -14.52 31.15 11.76
CA ALA A 191 -15.77 30.43 11.59
C ALA A 191 -15.94 30.21 10.08
N ILE A 192 -15.64 29.00 9.61
CA ILE A 192 -16.25 28.54 8.36
C ILE A 192 -17.69 28.26 8.73
N GLU A 193 -18.60 29.15 8.33
CA GLU A 193 -20.02 28.80 8.33
C GLU A 193 -20.20 27.60 7.41
N ARG A 194 -20.36 26.42 8.02
CA ARG A 194 -20.82 25.23 7.33
C ARG A 194 -22.24 25.53 6.83
N GLY A 195 -22.37 25.81 5.54
CA GLY A 195 -23.65 25.92 4.87
C GLY A 195 -23.99 27.30 4.32
N THR A 196 -23.14 27.89 3.48
CA THR A 196 -23.59 28.94 2.55
C THR A 196 -23.46 28.48 1.11
N ALA A 197 -24.37 28.94 0.26
CA ALA A 197 -24.54 28.55 -1.15
C ALA A 197 -23.32 28.82 -2.06
N THR A 198 -22.25 29.40 -1.53
CA THR A 198 -21.03 29.81 -2.24
C THR A 198 -20.06 28.65 -2.51
N CYS A 199 -19.98 27.65 -1.63
CA CYS A 199 -19.04 26.53 -1.82
C CYS A 199 -19.43 25.62 -3.00
N VAL A 200 -20.74 25.44 -3.24
CA VAL A 200 -21.26 24.75 -4.42
C VAL A 200 -20.96 25.55 -5.68
N HIS A 201 -21.17 26.87 -5.64
CA HIS A 201 -20.96 27.75 -6.78
C HIS A 201 -19.49 27.80 -7.22
N ASP A 202 -18.56 27.95 -6.27
CA ASP A 202 -17.13 28.11 -6.58
C ASP A 202 -16.50 26.79 -7.04
N CYS A 203 -16.89 25.66 -6.46
CA CYS A 203 -16.45 24.35 -6.91
C CYS A 203 -17.00 24.05 -8.33
N VAL A 204 -18.29 24.30 -8.56
CA VAL A 204 -18.92 24.09 -9.86
C VAL A 204 -18.30 24.97 -10.93
N ALA A 205 -18.06 26.25 -10.63
CA ALA A 205 -17.40 27.18 -11.55
C ALA A 205 -15.98 26.73 -11.88
N PHE A 206 -15.19 26.36 -10.88
CA PHE A 206 -13.82 25.86 -11.08
C PHE A 206 -13.78 24.60 -11.95
N LEU A 207 -14.60 23.59 -11.65
CA LEU A 207 -14.62 22.35 -12.43
C LEU A 207 -15.11 22.61 -13.86
N LYS A 208 -16.08 23.52 -14.03
CA LYS A 208 -16.55 23.92 -15.35
C LYS A 208 -15.46 24.62 -16.15
N ASP A 209 -14.69 25.52 -15.54
CA ASP A 209 -13.57 26.21 -16.19
C ASP A 209 -12.51 25.20 -16.63
N VAL A 210 -12.18 24.21 -15.79
CA VAL A 210 -11.24 23.14 -16.15
C VAL A 210 -11.78 22.28 -17.29
N GLN A 211 -13.05 21.88 -17.25
CA GLN A 211 -13.69 21.14 -18.34
C GLN A 211 -13.65 21.93 -19.65
N ASP A 212 -13.94 23.23 -19.62
CA ASP A 212 -13.96 24.06 -20.81
C ASP A 212 -12.55 24.33 -21.36
N LEU A 213 -11.53 24.40 -20.50
CA LEU A 213 -10.11 24.43 -20.92
C LEU A 213 -9.71 23.14 -21.65
N ILE A 214 -10.11 21.97 -21.12
CA ILE A 214 -9.86 20.67 -21.75
C ILE A 214 -10.62 20.55 -23.09
N LYS A 215 -11.87 21.01 -23.17
CA LYS A 215 -12.64 21.01 -24.44
C LYS A 215 -11.97 21.89 -25.50
N LYS A 216 -11.47 23.05 -25.09
CA LYS A 216 -10.88 24.05 -25.99
C LYS A 216 -9.49 23.66 -26.46
N ASN A 217 -8.72 22.95 -25.64
CA ASN A 217 -7.39 22.49 -25.96
C ASN A 217 -7.18 21.08 -25.40
N ARG A 218 -7.21 20.06 -26.29
CA ARG A 218 -7.06 18.66 -25.87
C ARG A 218 -5.73 18.40 -25.17
N SER A 219 -4.67 19.08 -25.58
CA SER A 219 -3.34 18.99 -24.95
C SER A 219 -3.29 19.54 -23.52
N TYR A 220 -4.33 20.27 -23.07
CA TYR A 220 -4.44 20.70 -21.69
C TYR A 220 -4.67 19.53 -20.73
N ALA A 221 -5.40 18.50 -21.17
CA ALA A 221 -5.53 17.27 -20.40
C ALA A 221 -4.16 16.57 -20.28
N ASP A 222 -3.45 16.39 -21.40
CA ASP A 222 -2.12 15.78 -21.42
C ASP A 222 -1.13 16.51 -20.50
N ALA A 223 -1.18 17.84 -20.47
CA ALA A 223 -0.36 18.65 -19.57
C ALA A 223 -0.68 18.44 -18.09
N LEU A 224 -1.95 18.23 -17.74
CA LEU A 224 -2.35 17.88 -16.37
C LEU A 224 -1.85 16.47 -15.99
N ILE A 225 -1.94 15.52 -16.92
CA ILE A 225 -1.47 14.14 -16.73
C ILE A 225 0.05 14.13 -16.52
N ASP A 226 0.80 14.87 -17.35
CA ASP A 226 2.25 15.02 -17.23
C ASP A 226 2.66 15.70 -15.91
N ALA A 227 1.91 16.71 -15.47
CA ALA A 227 2.17 17.37 -14.18
C ALA A 227 2.00 16.40 -12.99
N VAL A 228 0.98 15.53 -13.02
CA VAL A 228 0.78 14.49 -12.00
C VAL A 228 1.86 13.41 -12.10
N SER A 229 2.20 12.99 -13.32
CA SER A 229 3.28 12.03 -13.59
C SER A 229 4.64 12.51 -13.05
N LYS A 230 4.96 13.80 -13.19
CA LYS A 230 6.19 14.39 -12.63
C LYS A 230 6.21 14.45 -11.10
N GLN A 231 5.05 14.58 -10.45
CA GLN A 231 5.01 14.53 -8.99
C GLN A 231 5.37 13.14 -8.44
N CYS A 232 5.23 12.08 -9.24
CA CYS A 232 5.67 10.74 -8.87
C CYS A 232 7.18 10.66 -8.59
N ASP A 233 8.01 11.55 -9.18
CA ASP A 233 9.46 11.57 -8.95
C ASP A 233 9.85 11.86 -7.49
N MET A 234 8.95 12.50 -6.73
CA MET A 234 9.17 12.76 -5.30
C MET A 234 8.95 11.52 -4.41
N LEU A 235 8.40 10.42 -4.96
CA LEU A 235 8.08 9.20 -4.21
C LEU A 235 9.29 8.26 -4.05
N GLY A 236 10.44 8.62 -4.61
CA GLY A 236 11.64 7.78 -4.61
C GLY A 236 11.61 6.71 -5.71
N PRO A 237 12.74 6.02 -5.94
CA PRO A 237 12.93 5.15 -7.09
C PRO A 237 11.95 3.96 -7.13
N ASP A 238 11.60 3.41 -5.97
CA ASP A 238 10.75 2.21 -5.88
C ASP A 238 9.27 2.49 -6.23
N MET A 239 8.81 3.72 -6.03
CA MET A 239 7.39 4.10 -6.15
C MET A 239 7.12 5.10 -7.27
N SER A 240 8.16 5.79 -7.78
CA SER A 240 8.01 6.71 -8.91
C SER A 240 7.52 5.99 -10.15
N ASP A 241 8.11 4.85 -10.50
CA ASP A 241 7.74 4.09 -11.72
C ASP A 241 6.34 3.49 -11.61
N VAL A 242 5.98 2.98 -10.43
CA VAL A 242 4.63 2.45 -10.17
C VAL A 242 3.58 3.56 -10.21
N CYS A 243 3.88 4.72 -9.65
CA CYS A 243 3.01 5.90 -9.71
C CYS A 243 2.83 6.38 -11.15
N LYS A 244 3.91 6.48 -11.93
CA LYS A 244 3.84 6.86 -13.35
C LYS A 244 3.05 5.85 -14.17
N GLN A 245 3.24 4.56 -13.91
CA GLN A 245 2.47 3.50 -14.56
C GLN A 245 0.98 3.63 -14.24
N TYR A 246 0.64 3.87 -12.97
CA TYR A 246 -0.75 4.09 -12.56
C TYR A 246 -1.36 5.35 -13.21
N VAL A 247 -0.63 6.46 -13.21
CA VAL A 247 -1.05 7.69 -13.88
C VAL A 247 -1.28 7.41 -15.37
N SER A 248 -0.36 6.74 -16.05
CA SER A 248 -0.53 6.40 -17.47
C SER A 248 -1.71 5.46 -17.76
N ALA A 249 -2.01 4.53 -16.85
CA ALA A 249 -3.07 3.54 -17.05
C ALA A 249 -4.48 4.10 -16.83
N TYR A 250 -4.62 5.07 -15.91
CA TYR A 250 -5.93 5.53 -15.47
C TYR A 250 -6.24 6.99 -15.83
N ALA A 251 -5.23 7.80 -16.16
CA ALA A 251 -5.45 9.24 -16.35
C ALA A 251 -6.41 9.55 -17.49
N ASP A 252 -6.31 8.88 -18.64
CA ASP A 252 -7.23 9.09 -19.76
C ASP A 252 -8.67 8.74 -19.40
N GLN A 253 -8.86 7.63 -18.69
CA GLN A 253 -10.17 7.21 -18.22
C GLN A 253 -10.74 8.18 -17.18
N ILE A 254 -9.90 8.69 -16.29
CA ILE A 254 -10.27 9.71 -15.31
C ILE A 254 -10.63 11.01 -16.01
N VAL A 255 -9.91 11.42 -17.06
CA VAL A 255 -10.26 12.58 -17.88
C VAL A 255 -11.59 12.36 -18.58
N GLN A 256 -11.82 11.19 -19.16
CA GLN A 256 -13.11 10.86 -19.79
C GLN A 256 -14.27 10.90 -18.79
N MET A 257 -14.09 10.32 -17.60
CA MET A 257 -15.07 10.37 -16.52
C MET A 257 -15.31 11.80 -16.03
N PHE A 258 -14.23 12.58 -15.87
CA PHE A 258 -14.28 13.98 -15.46
C PHE A 258 -15.05 14.83 -16.48
N MET A 259 -14.80 14.61 -17.78
CA MET A 259 -15.45 15.33 -18.86
C MET A 259 -16.92 14.88 -19.08
N GLY A 260 -17.23 13.62 -18.77
CA GLY A 260 -18.58 13.06 -18.85
C GLY A 260 -19.46 13.34 -17.63
N SER A 261 -18.87 13.81 -16.53
CA SER A 261 -19.59 14.10 -15.28
C SER A 261 -19.97 15.57 -15.17
N SER A 262 -21.10 15.87 -14.55
CA SER A 262 -21.46 17.26 -14.27
C SER A 262 -20.64 17.79 -13.08
N PRO A 263 -20.18 19.06 -13.12
CA PRO A 263 -19.47 19.70 -12.02
C PRO A 263 -20.19 19.57 -10.65
N GLU A 264 -21.51 19.57 -10.63
CA GLU A 264 -22.32 19.44 -9.42
C GLU A 264 -22.16 18.05 -8.77
N VAL A 265 -22.13 16.99 -9.61
CA VAL A 265 -21.91 15.61 -9.17
C VAL A 265 -20.47 15.44 -8.69
N LEU A 266 -19.49 16.00 -9.40
CA LEU A 266 -18.08 15.94 -9.02
C LEU A 266 -17.82 16.67 -7.69
N CYS A 267 -18.33 17.89 -7.53
CA CYS A 267 -18.19 18.66 -6.28
C CYS A 267 -18.84 17.98 -5.07
N SER A 268 -19.91 17.24 -5.30
CA SER A 268 -20.55 16.45 -4.26
C SER A 268 -19.79 15.14 -3.97
N GLY A 269 -19.20 14.54 -5.01
CA GLY A 269 -18.43 13.30 -4.91
C GLY A 269 -17.11 13.45 -4.14
N VAL A 270 -16.42 14.58 -4.28
CA VAL A 270 -15.16 14.87 -3.55
C VAL A 270 -15.42 15.29 -2.09
N GLY A 271 -16.68 15.36 -1.65
CA GLY A 271 -17.06 15.71 -0.28
C GLY A 271 -16.86 17.18 0.07
N ILE A 272 -16.55 18.02 -0.93
CA ILE A 272 -16.36 19.47 -0.79
C ILE A 272 -17.72 20.16 -0.54
N CYS A 273 -18.81 19.59 -1.05
CA CYS A 273 -20.17 20.15 -0.94
C CYS A 273 -21.17 19.17 -0.29
N SER A 274 -22.00 19.65 0.63
CA SER A 274 -22.81 18.79 1.51
C SER A 274 -24.15 18.29 0.95
N LYS A 275 -24.42 18.37 -0.37
CA LYS A 275 -25.70 17.90 -0.92
C LYS A 275 -25.60 17.34 -2.35
N ALA A 276 -25.19 16.08 -2.46
CA ALA A 276 -25.83 15.18 -3.42
C ALA A 276 -25.94 13.77 -2.83
N LYS A 277 -27.04 13.09 -3.12
CA LYS A 277 -27.17 11.65 -2.83
C LYS A 277 -26.03 10.92 -3.53
N HIS A 278 -25.29 10.10 -2.78
CA HIS A 278 -24.22 9.27 -3.29
C HIS A 278 -24.69 8.51 -4.53
N SER A 279 -24.08 8.81 -5.68
CA SER A 279 -24.07 7.87 -6.80
C SER A 279 -22.94 6.87 -6.58
N PRO A 280 -23.14 5.59 -6.93
CA PRO A 280 -22.10 4.58 -6.80
C PRO A 280 -20.88 5.02 -7.60
N LEU A 281 -19.70 4.94 -6.97
CA LEU A 281 -18.42 5.12 -7.66
C LEU A 281 -18.38 4.13 -8.82
N LEU A 282 -18.24 4.63 -10.04
CA LEU A 282 -17.98 3.75 -11.19
C LEU A 282 -16.59 3.13 -10.99
N SER A 283 -16.52 1.81 -11.08
CA SER A 283 -15.27 1.07 -11.12
C SER A 283 -14.47 1.49 -12.36
N LEU A 284 -13.31 2.10 -12.15
CA LEU A 284 -12.39 2.47 -13.22
C LEU A 284 -11.72 1.19 -13.76
N THR A 285 -12.24 0.65 -14.86
CA THR A 285 -11.58 -0.39 -15.65
C THR A 285 -10.70 0.25 -16.72
N PRO A 286 -9.38 -0.02 -16.78
CA PRO A 286 -8.49 0.64 -17.74
C PRO A 286 -8.96 0.45 -19.19
N ALA A 287 -8.62 1.42 -20.04
CA ALA A 287 -8.96 1.43 -21.47
C ALA A 287 -8.24 0.32 -22.25
#